data_AF-A0AAN9C2B4-F1
#
_entry.id   AF-A0AAN9C2B4-F1
#
_cell.length_a   1.000
_cell.length_b   1.000
_cell.length_c   1.000
_cell.angle_alpha   90.00
_cell.angle_beta   90.00
_cell.angle_gamma   90.00
#
_symmetry.space_group_name_H-M   'P 1'
#
loop_
_entity.id
_entity.type
_entity.pdbx_description
1 polymer ?
#
loop_
_entity_poly.entity_id
_entity_poly.type
_entity_poly.pdbx_seq_one_letter_code
_entity_poly.pdbx_strand_id
1 'polypeptide(L)'
;MFMQREIIRLEPPHGTCDYRGSTTDLYTKNYNTTYSKLSCLKSCYQTIVNRYCNCSWPMYYISDTTNVCNLTDHTVDTCTAGLTSAVPDEYATCDALCPQPCNEVEYDMLSSSAAWPSEKYEV
;
A
#
# COMPACT_ATOMS: atom_id res chain seq x y z
N MET A 1 16.69 -7.22 17.52
CA MET A 1 15.55 -7.93 18.17
C MET A 1 14.27 -7.25 17.70
N PHE A 2 13.25 -8.01 17.31
CA PHE A 2 11.96 -7.46 16.90
C PHE A 2 11.01 -7.51 18.10
N MET A 3 10.40 -6.39 18.43
CA MET A 3 9.34 -6.34 19.44
C MET A 3 8.01 -6.26 18.70
N GLN A 4 7.18 -7.29 18.85
CA GLN A 4 5.85 -7.34 18.26
C GLN A 4 4.84 -6.61 19.17
N ARG A 5 4.00 -5.77 18.57
CA ARG A 5 2.87 -5.10 19.22
C ARG A 5 1.59 -5.46 18.50
N GLU A 6 0.55 -5.77 19.27
CA GLU A 6 -0.79 -6.01 18.74
C GLU A 6 -1.69 -4.82 19.09
N ILE A 7 -2.38 -4.30 18.08
CA ILE A 7 -3.28 -3.16 18.21
C ILE A 7 -4.69 -3.64 17.88
N ILE A 8 -5.57 -3.51 18.87
CA ILE A 8 -6.99 -3.86 18.74
C ILE A 8 -7.79 -2.56 18.86
N ARG A 9 -8.51 -2.21 17.78
CA ARG A 9 -9.37 -1.03 17.69
C ARG A 9 -10.83 -1.45 17.84
N LEU A 10 -11.62 -0.60 18.49
CA LEU A 10 -13.05 -0.83 18.64
C LEU A 10 -13.81 -0.38 17.39
N GLU A 11 -14.82 -1.17 17.04
CA GLU A 11 -15.77 -0.90 15.95
C GLU A 11 -16.68 0.31 16.26
N PRO A 12 -17.48 0.78 15.29
CA PRO A 12 -18.51 1.79 15.54
C PRO A 12 -19.44 1.38 16.69
N PRO A 13 -19.77 2.28 17.64
CA PRO A 13 -19.60 3.74 17.59
C PRO A 13 -18.26 4.27 18.14
N HIS A 14 -17.36 3.41 18.62
CA HIS A 14 -16.14 3.83 19.32
C HIS A 14 -14.97 4.17 18.37
N GLY A 15 -15.00 3.63 17.16
CA GLY A 15 -14.04 3.90 16.10
C GLY A 15 -14.65 3.62 14.72
N THR A 16 -13.87 3.81 13.67
CA THR A 16 -14.28 3.56 12.29
C THR A 16 -13.47 2.43 11.65
N CYS A 17 -12.94 1.50 12.46
CA CYS A 17 -12.14 0.39 11.94
C CYS A 17 -13.01 -0.60 11.16
N ASP A 18 -12.39 -1.36 10.24
CA ASP A 18 -13.06 -2.39 9.45
C ASP A 18 -12.12 -3.58 9.22
N TYR A 19 -12.67 -4.78 9.01
CA TYR A 19 -11.92 -5.99 8.68
C TYR A 19 -11.75 -6.23 7.17
N ARG A 20 -12.54 -5.55 6.34
CA ARG A 20 -12.58 -5.74 4.88
C ARG A 20 -12.39 -4.43 4.09
N GLY A 21 -12.65 -3.30 4.74
CA GLY A 21 -12.66 -1.99 4.09
C GLY A 21 -13.92 -1.76 3.25
N SER A 22 -14.16 -0.51 2.84
CA SER A 22 -15.37 -0.13 2.09
C SER A 22 -15.22 -0.28 0.57
N THR A 23 -14.01 -0.51 0.07
CA THR A 23 -13.70 -0.63 -1.36
C THR A 23 -13.01 -1.96 -1.67
N THR A 24 -12.93 -2.34 -2.95
CA THR A 24 -12.32 -3.61 -3.37
C THR A 24 -10.81 -3.55 -3.20
N ASP A 25 -10.29 -4.33 -2.25
CA ASP A 25 -8.86 -4.57 -2.11
C ASP A 25 -8.41 -5.68 -3.08
N LEU A 26 -7.63 -5.29 -4.10
CA LEU A 26 -7.12 -6.20 -5.13
C LEU A 26 -6.10 -7.19 -4.56
N TYR A 27 -5.39 -6.85 -3.48
CA TYR A 27 -4.44 -7.76 -2.85
C TYR A 27 -5.17 -8.86 -2.10
N THR A 28 -6.13 -8.51 -1.25
CA THR A 28 -6.96 -9.49 -0.54
C THR A 28 -7.70 -10.39 -1.51
N LYS A 29 -8.28 -9.82 -2.59
CA LYS A 29 -9.02 -10.59 -3.59
C LYS A 29 -8.16 -11.60 -4.35
N ASN A 30 -6.94 -11.22 -4.75
CA ASN A 30 -6.14 -12.04 -5.68
C ASN A 30 -5.03 -12.85 -5.01
N TYR A 31 -4.55 -12.43 -3.83
CA TYR A 31 -3.51 -13.14 -3.07
C TYR A 31 -4.01 -13.76 -1.76
N ASN A 32 -5.31 -13.64 -1.47
CA ASN A 32 -5.89 -14.13 -0.22
C ASN A 32 -5.19 -13.58 1.04
N THR A 33 -4.71 -12.34 0.95
CA THR A 33 -4.06 -11.63 2.06
C THR A 33 -5.09 -11.04 3.01
N THR A 34 -4.70 -10.86 4.28
CA THR A 34 -5.49 -10.07 5.21
C THR A 34 -5.59 -8.62 4.76
N TYR A 35 -6.70 -7.98 5.12
CA TYR A 35 -6.90 -6.55 4.85
C TYR A 35 -5.84 -5.72 5.57
N SER A 36 -5.32 -4.72 4.87
CA SER A 36 -4.51 -3.65 5.46
C SER A 36 -4.94 -2.32 4.87
N LYS A 37 -4.80 -1.23 5.63
CA LYS A 37 -5.08 0.09 5.08
C LYS A 37 -4.23 0.38 3.83
N LEU A 38 -2.98 -0.06 3.82
CA LEU A 38 -2.06 0.14 2.69
C LEU A 38 -2.50 -0.61 1.43
N SER A 39 -2.95 -1.86 1.56
CA SER A 39 -3.41 -2.66 0.40
C SER A 39 -4.68 -2.08 -0.22
N CYS A 40 -5.60 -1.61 0.62
CA CYS A 40 -6.78 -0.87 0.20
C CYS A 40 -6.42 0.41 -0.56
N LEU A 41 -5.55 1.26 0.01
CA LEU A 41 -5.13 2.52 -0.61
C LEU A 41 -4.44 2.29 -1.95
N LYS A 42 -3.50 1.34 -2.02
CA LYS A 42 -2.82 0.99 -3.28
C LYS A 42 -3.81 0.53 -4.36
N SER A 43 -4.81 -0.26 -3.99
CA SER A 43 -5.87 -0.69 -4.92
C SER A 43 -6.73 0.48 -5.41
N CYS A 44 -7.07 1.41 -4.50
CA CYS A 44 -7.82 2.61 -4.85
C CYS A 44 -7.02 3.56 -5.75
N TYR A 45 -5.77 3.85 -5.40
CA TYR A 45 -4.88 4.69 -6.21
C TYR A 45 -4.60 4.08 -7.58
N GLN A 46 -4.46 2.75 -7.68
CA GLN A 46 -4.34 2.09 -8.97
C GLN A 46 -5.54 2.39 -9.88
N THR A 47 -6.75 2.42 -9.31
CA THR A 47 -7.97 2.75 -10.07
C THR A 47 -7.93 4.18 -10.62
N ILE A 48 -7.39 5.12 -9.85
CA ILE A 48 -7.19 6.51 -10.27
C ILE A 48 -6.16 6.55 -11.41
N VAL A 49 -4.99 5.93 -11.24
CA VAL A 49 -3.93 5.92 -12.27
C VAL A 49 -4.43 5.28 -13.58
N ASN A 50 -5.14 4.16 -13.49
CA ASN A 50 -5.73 3.50 -14.65
C ASN A 50 -6.74 4.40 -15.38
N ARG A 51 -7.55 5.16 -14.63
CA ARG A 51 -8.57 6.05 -15.20
C ARG A 51 -7.97 7.25 -15.92
N TYR A 52 -6.94 7.87 -15.36
CA TYR A 52 -6.40 9.12 -15.87
C TYR A 52 -5.22 8.94 -16.83
N CYS A 53 -4.34 7.99 -16.57
CA CYS A 53 -3.14 7.76 -17.39
C CYS A 53 -3.25 6.54 -18.31
N ASN A 54 -4.38 5.80 -18.28
CA ASN A 54 -4.65 4.62 -19.12
C ASN A 54 -3.59 3.52 -19.02
N CYS A 55 -2.89 3.45 -17.90
CA CYS A 55 -1.86 2.46 -17.62
C CYS A 55 -1.84 2.14 -16.13
N SER A 56 -1.24 1.00 -15.78
CA SER A 56 -1.14 0.50 -14.42
C SER A 56 0.20 0.84 -13.77
N TRP A 57 0.18 1.42 -12.56
CA TRP A 57 1.41 1.72 -11.81
C TRP A 57 2.17 0.43 -11.46
N PRO A 58 3.49 0.34 -11.76
CA PRO A 58 4.24 -0.92 -11.66
C PRO A 58 4.44 -1.42 -10.21
N MET A 59 4.35 -0.55 -9.21
CA MET A 59 4.54 -0.93 -7.80
C MET A 59 3.24 -1.40 -7.11
N TYR A 60 2.10 -1.30 -7.79
CA TYR A 60 0.80 -1.70 -7.27
C TYR A 60 0.33 -2.99 -7.95
N TYR A 61 -0.78 -3.56 -7.48
CA TYR A 61 -1.36 -4.71 -8.14
C TYR A 61 -1.88 -4.34 -9.53
N ILE A 62 -1.52 -5.14 -10.54
CA ILE A 62 -1.89 -4.91 -11.94
C ILE A 62 -2.91 -5.97 -12.33
N SER A 63 -4.11 -5.54 -12.71
CA SER A 63 -5.11 -6.43 -13.30
C SER A 63 -4.74 -6.78 -14.74
N ASP A 64 -5.03 -8.01 -15.16
CA ASP A 64 -4.70 -8.55 -16.50
C ASP A 64 -5.24 -7.72 -17.68
N THR A 65 -6.21 -6.84 -17.43
CA THR A 65 -6.85 -5.99 -18.43
C THR A 65 -6.09 -4.70 -18.78
N THR A 66 -4.99 -4.40 -18.08
CA THR A 66 -4.28 -3.12 -18.22
C THR A 66 -2.78 -3.31 -18.39
N ASN A 67 -2.17 -2.57 -19.31
CA ASN A 67 -0.72 -2.55 -19.51
C ASN A 67 -0.02 -1.77 -18.39
N VAL A 68 1.22 -2.14 -18.08
CA VAL A 68 2.06 -1.43 -17.12
C VAL A 68 2.48 -0.06 -17.68
N CYS A 69 2.45 0.98 -16.84
CA CYS A 69 2.94 2.31 -17.22
C CYS A 69 4.43 2.26 -17.59
N ASN A 70 4.77 2.78 -18.76
CA ASN A 70 6.16 3.01 -19.14
C ASN A 70 6.65 4.34 -18.57
N LEU A 71 7.30 4.31 -17.40
CA LEU A 71 7.83 5.50 -16.73
C LEU A 71 9.04 6.14 -17.46
N THR A 72 9.58 5.51 -18.51
CA THR A 72 10.58 6.16 -19.36
C THR A 72 9.96 7.10 -20.39
N ASP A 73 8.65 6.96 -20.65
CA ASP A 73 7.90 7.91 -21.47
C ASP A 73 7.57 9.14 -20.64
N HIS A 74 8.13 10.28 -21.03
CA HIS A 74 7.94 11.56 -20.34
C HIS A 74 6.47 11.93 -20.17
N THR A 75 5.60 11.58 -21.13
CA THR A 75 4.17 11.91 -21.06
C THR A 75 3.46 11.11 -19.96
N VAL A 76 3.79 9.82 -19.85
CA VAL A 76 3.24 8.92 -18.82
C VAL A 76 3.81 9.27 -17.45
N ASP A 77 5.11 9.54 -17.36
CA ASP A 77 5.76 9.98 -16.13
C ASP A 77 5.15 11.28 -15.60
N THR A 78 4.98 12.28 -16.46
CA THR A 78 4.34 13.56 -16.08
C THR A 78 2.89 13.36 -15.62
N CYS A 79 2.13 12.49 -16.30
CA CYS A 79 0.76 12.17 -15.91
C CYS A 79 0.71 11.57 -14.49
N THR A 80 1.52 10.54 -14.26
CA THR A 80 1.51 9.80 -12.99
C THR A 80 2.06 10.62 -11.81
N ALA A 81 3.11 11.42 -12.03
CA ALA A 81 3.68 12.28 -11.00
C ALA A 81 2.76 13.43 -10.58
N GLY A 82 1.97 13.98 -11.51
CA GLY A 82 1.06 15.10 -11.26
C GLY A 82 -0.30 14.72 -10.65
N LEU A 83 -0.66 13.43 -10.66
CA LEU A 83 -2.02 12.98 -10.36
C LEU A 83 -2.51 13.33 -8.96
N THR A 84 -1.64 13.17 -7.94
CA THR A 84 -1.99 13.49 -6.55
C THR A 84 -2.36 14.96 -6.36
N SER A 85 -1.77 15.85 -7.16
CA SER A 85 -2.03 17.29 -7.13
C SER A 85 -3.19 17.68 -8.05
N ALA A 86 -3.41 16.94 -9.13
CA ALA A 86 -4.47 17.19 -10.09
C ALA A 86 -5.86 16.78 -9.56
N VAL A 87 -5.94 15.70 -8.79
CA VAL A 87 -7.22 15.16 -8.27
C VAL A 87 -7.17 14.85 -6.76
N PRO A 88 -6.84 15.85 -5.92
CA PRO A 88 -6.66 15.65 -4.48
C PRO A 88 -7.92 15.09 -3.79
N ASP A 89 -9.10 15.46 -4.26
CA ASP A 89 -10.37 15.00 -3.70
C ASP A 89 -10.60 13.50 -3.91
N GLU A 90 -10.14 12.93 -5.03
CA GLU A 90 -10.24 11.48 -5.27
C GLU A 90 -9.30 10.70 -4.35
N TYR A 91 -8.09 11.20 -4.12
CA TYR A 91 -7.16 10.62 -3.16
C TYR A 91 -7.70 10.71 -1.73
N ALA A 92 -8.29 11.84 -1.34
CA ALA A 92 -8.96 12.00 -0.05
C ALA A 92 -10.17 11.07 0.11
N THR A 93 -10.89 10.80 -0.98
CA THR A 93 -11.98 9.82 -1.01
C THR A 93 -11.46 8.40 -0.77
N CYS A 94 -10.31 8.03 -1.35
CA CYS A 94 -9.66 6.75 -1.05
C CYS A 94 -9.31 6.61 0.44
N ASP A 95 -8.80 7.68 1.07
CA ASP A 95 -8.51 7.67 2.51
C ASP A 95 -9.77 7.45 3.36
N ALA A 96 -10.92 8.02 2.96
CA ALA A 96 -12.19 7.81 3.63
C ALA A 96 -12.76 6.39 3.42
N LEU A 97 -12.56 5.80 2.24
CA LEU A 97 -13.02 4.45 1.91
C LEU A 97 -12.12 3.33 2.48
N CYS A 98 -10.89 3.67 2.88
CA CYS A 98 -9.90 2.75 3.43
C CYS A 98 -9.65 3.03 4.93
N PRO A 99 -10.55 2.58 5.81
CA PRO A 99 -10.37 2.68 7.26
C PRO A 99 -9.18 1.85 7.76
N GLN A 100 -8.74 2.12 8.99
CA GLN A 100 -7.72 1.27 9.63
C GLN A 100 -8.29 -0.12 9.96
N PRO A 101 -7.47 -1.18 9.91
CA PRO A 101 -7.91 -2.50 10.35
C PRO A 101 -8.22 -2.52 11.85
N CYS A 102 -9.25 -3.28 12.25
CA CYS A 102 -9.58 -3.45 13.66
C CYS A 102 -8.53 -4.22 14.44
N ASN A 103 -7.90 -5.22 13.80
CA ASN A 103 -6.78 -5.96 14.37
C ASN A 103 -5.54 -5.74 13.51
N GLU A 104 -4.46 -5.27 14.13
CA GLU A 104 -3.20 -4.96 13.47
C GLU A 104 -2.02 -5.45 14.30
N VAL A 105 -0.97 -5.92 13.62
CA VAL A 105 0.28 -6.32 14.25
C VAL A 105 1.40 -5.43 13.71
N GLU A 106 2.06 -4.72 14.60
CA GLU A 106 3.22 -3.86 14.29
C GLU A 106 4.50 -4.49 14.85
N TYR A 107 5.62 -4.24 14.16
CA TYR A 107 6.94 -4.73 14.56
C TYR A 107 7.92 -3.57 14.73
N ASP A 108 8.34 -3.34 15.96
CA ASP A 108 9.40 -2.39 16.27
C ASP A 108 10.77 -3.03 15.97
N MET A 109 11.52 -2.39 15.08
CA MET A 109 12.81 -2.88 14.61
C MET A 109 13.97 -2.16 15.31
N LEU A 110 14.78 -2.93 16.04
CA LEU A 110 16.07 -2.48 16.57
C LEU A 110 17.19 -3.22 15.84
N SER A 111 17.96 -2.46 15.05
CA SER A 111 19.10 -2.95 14.27
C SER A 111 20.43 -2.53 14.91
N SER A 112 21.38 -3.46 14.95
CA SER A 112 22.76 -3.24 15.40
C SER A 112 23.71 -3.97 14.47
N SER A 113 24.84 -3.36 14.15
CA SER A 113 25.84 -3.93 13.24
C SER A 113 27.15 -4.26 13.96
N ALA A 114 27.89 -5.22 13.41
CA ALA A 114 29.24 -5.60 13.84
C ALA A 114 30.08 -5.98 12.60
N ALA A 115 31.40 -5.91 12.70
CA ALA A 115 32.29 -6.28 11.60
C ALA A 115 32.14 -7.78 11.24
N TRP A 116 31.91 -8.05 9.96
CA TRP A 116 31.83 -9.38 9.38
C TRP A 116 32.65 -9.41 8.07
N PRO A 117 33.55 -10.39 7.86
CA PRO A 117 33.88 -11.52 8.74
C PRO A 117 34.72 -11.11 9.97
N SER A 118 34.81 -12.00 10.96
CA SER A 118 35.74 -11.81 12.09
C SER A 118 37.19 -12.09 11.66
N GLU A 119 38.18 -11.49 12.32
CA GLU A 119 39.61 -11.68 12.04
C GLU A 119 40.06 -13.15 11.98
N LYS A 120 39.44 -14.05 12.77
CA LYS A 120 39.71 -15.50 12.75
C LYS A 120 39.02 -16.29 11.62
N TYR A 121 38.26 -15.60 10.77
CA TYR A 121 37.52 -16.16 9.65
C TYR A 121 38.08 -15.69 8.28
N GLU A 122 39.10 -14.83 8.27
CA GLU A 122 39.91 -14.60 7.06
C GLU A 122 40.81 -15.82 6.84
N VAL A 123 40.66 -16.46 5.67
CA VAL A 123 41.47 -17.61 5.22
C VAL A 123 42.70 -17.10 4.48
#